data_AF-A0A183SSX5-F1
#
_entry.id   AF-A0A183SSX5-F1
#
_cell.length_a   1.000
_cell.length_b   1.000
_cell.length_c   1.000
_cell.angle_alpha   90.00
_cell.angle_beta   90.00
_cell.angle_gamma   90.00
#
_symmetry.space_group_name_H-M   'P 1'
#
loop_
_entity.id
_entity.type
_entity.pdbx_description
1 polymer ?
#
loop_
_entity_poly.entity_id
_entity_poly.type
_entity_poly.pdbx_seq_one_letter_code
_entity_poly.pdbx_strand_id
1 'polypeptide(L)'
;MIQSTALGVLGRVRRQYQDLFDENDAAINAMLFRKNQLHKAYVDDSTTKNKTELYRSRRLVQQRLRKMQDAWIARKAEEIQGHLNRNEWKNFSAATKAA
;
A
#
# COMPACT_ATOMS: atom_id res chain seq x y z
N MET A 1 44.81 -3.34 -3.69
CA MET A 1 43.76 -4.36 -3.51
C MET A 1 42.73 -3.90 -2.46
N ILE A 2 41.89 -2.90 -2.76
CA ILE A 2 40.81 -2.46 -1.86
C ILE A 2 39.61 -1.99 -2.71
N GLN A 3 39.12 -2.86 -3.60
CA GLN A 3 37.91 -2.61 -4.41
C GLN A 3 36.95 -3.84 -4.41
N SER A 4 37.40 -5.03 -3.96
CA SER A 4 36.61 -6.27 -4.14
C SER A 4 35.74 -6.71 -2.97
N THR A 5 35.75 -6.04 -1.81
CA THR A 5 35.00 -6.54 -0.63
C THR A 5 33.66 -5.82 -0.41
N ALA A 6 33.33 -4.77 -1.16
CA ALA A 6 32.11 -3.99 -0.94
C ALA A 6 30.90 -4.41 -1.79
N LEU A 7 30.98 -5.49 -2.57
CA LEU A 7 29.85 -5.98 -3.39
C LEU A 7 28.98 -7.04 -2.67
N GLY A 8 29.42 -7.56 -1.52
CA GLY A 8 28.82 -8.73 -0.87
C GLY A 8 27.77 -8.48 0.22
N VAL A 9 27.51 -7.22 0.62
CA VAL A 9 26.68 -6.94 1.81
C VAL A 9 25.29 -6.37 1.48
N LEU A 10 25.00 -6.09 0.21
CA LEU A 10 23.66 -5.72 -0.22
C LEU A 10 22.99 -6.90 -0.93
N GLY A 11 22.86 -8.02 -0.20
CA GLY A 11 21.77 -8.94 -0.45
C GLY A 11 20.47 -8.16 -0.27
N ARG A 12 19.96 -7.56 -1.36
CA ARG A 12 18.62 -6.96 -1.37
C ARG A 12 17.65 -8.09 -1.11
N VAL A 13 17.25 -8.25 0.15
CA VAL A 13 16.04 -8.96 0.50
C VAL A 13 14.92 -8.17 -0.17
N ARG A 14 14.47 -8.67 -1.32
CA ARG A 14 13.26 -8.23 -1.99
C ARG A 14 12.13 -8.61 -1.03
N ARG A 15 11.79 -7.70 -0.11
CA ARG A 15 10.62 -7.84 0.74
C ARG A 15 9.46 -8.13 -0.21
N GLN A 16 8.87 -9.31 -0.10
CA GLN A 16 7.71 -9.71 -0.88
C GLN A 16 6.56 -8.79 -0.49
N TYR A 17 6.42 -7.69 -1.21
CA TYR A 17 5.24 -6.84 -1.18
C TYR A 17 4.12 -7.39 -2.08
N GLN A 18 4.30 -8.57 -2.69
CA GLN A 18 3.40 -9.14 -3.69
C GLN A 18 1.99 -9.39 -3.11
N ASP A 19 1.86 -10.08 -1.98
CA ASP A 19 0.55 -10.34 -1.37
C ASP A 19 -0.25 -9.06 -1.02
N LEU A 20 0.45 -7.97 -0.71
CA LEU A 20 -0.19 -6.74 -0.24
C LEU A 20 -0.80 -5.91 -1.37
N PHE A 21 -0.26 -6.03 -2.59
CA PHE A 21 -0.84 -5.38 -3.76
C PHE A 21 -1.91 -6.25 -4.42
N ASP A 22 -1.73 -7.57 -4.44
CA ASP A 22 -2.66 -8.48 -5.09
C ASP A 22 -4.09 -8.43 -4.48
N GLU A 23 -4.20 -8.36 -3.15
CA GLU A 23 -5.50 -8.25 -2.48
C GLU A 23 -6.15 -6.87 -2.72
N ASN A 24 -5.34 -5.83 -2.81
CA ASN A 24 -5.79 -4.48 -3.16
C ASN A 24 -6.23 -4.41 -4.63
N ASP A 25 -5.50 -5.05 -5.54
CA ASP A 25 -5.81 -5.14 -6.97
C ASP A 25 -7.11 -5.90 -7.19
N ALA A 26 -7.31 -7.03 -6.49
CA ALA A 26 -8.58 -7.75 -6.51
C ALA A 26 -9.74 -6.89 -6.01
N ALA A 27 -9.55 -6.17 -4.91
CA ALA A 27 -10.58 -5.27 -4.37
C ALA A 27 -10.89 -4.09 -5.31
N ILE A 28 -9.88 -3.49 -5.94
CA ILE A 28 -10.04 -2.40 -6.91
C ILE A 28 -10.76 -2.90 -8.16
N ASN A 29 -10.36 -4.06 -8.69
CA ASN A 29 -10.98 -4.66 -9.89
C ASN A 29 -12.45 -5.01 -9.66
N ALA A 30 -12.80 -5.61 -8.51
CA ALA A 30 -14.18 -5.90 -8.16
C ALA A 30 -15.06 -4.63 -8.07
N MET A 31 -14.48 -3.54 -7.56
CA MET A 31 -15.16 -2.25 -7.48
C MET A 31 -15.35 -1.58 -8.84
N LEU A 32 -14.34 -1.62 -9.69
CA LEU A 32 -14.42 -1.11 -11.06
C LEU A 32 -15.46 -1.87 -11.88
N PHE A 33 -15.49 -3.20 -11.74
CA PHE A 33 -16.49 -4.06 -12.36
C PHE A 33 -17.91 -3.63 -11.98
N ARG A 34 -18.18 -3.47 -10.68
CA ARG A 34 -19.51 -3.07 -10.18
C ARG A 34 -19.90 -1.67 -10.64
N LYS A 35 -18.95 -0.72 -10.67
CA LYS A 35 -19.20 0.63 -11.20
C LYS A 35 -19.56 0.59 -12.68
N ASN A 36 -18.85 -0.19 -13.48
CA ASN A 36 -19.10 -0.32 -14.92
C ASN A 36 -20.45 -0.99 -15.20
N GLN A 37 -20.83 -2.02 -14.44
CA GLN A 37 -22.14 -2.65 -14.54
C GLN A 37 -23.28 -1.66 -14.27
N LEU A 38 -23.16 -0.86 -13.19
CA LEU A 38 -24.14 0.17 -12.85
C LEU A 38 -24.18 1.29 -13.88
N HIS A 39 -23.03 1.67 -14.45
CA HIS A 39 -22.98 2.67 -15.50
C HIS A 39 -23.65 2.19 -16.79
N LYS A 40 -23.46 0.92 -17.17
CA LYS A 40 -24.16 0.31 -18.30
C LYS A 40 -25.67 0.31 -18.08
N ALA A 41 -26.13 -0.13 -16.91
CA ALA A 41 -27.55 -0.09 -16.55
C ALA A 41 -28.14 1.33 -16.54
N TYR A 42 -27.35 2.35 -16.17
CA TYR A 42 -27.75 3.75 -16.24
C TYR A 42 -27.89 4.27 -17.68
N VAL A 43 -27.00 3.84 -18.58
CA VAL A 43 -27.05 4.19 -20.01
C VAL A 43 -28.24 3.50 -20.68
N ASP A 44 -28.50 2.24 -20.34
CA ASP A 44 -29.62 1.46 -20.89
C ASP A 44 -30.98 1.93 -20.36
N ASP A 45 -31.06 2.36 -19.09
CA ASP A 45 -32.27 2.94 -18.48
C ASP A 45 -31.93 3.96 -17.37
N SER A 46 -32.21 5.23 -17.64
CA SER A 46 -31.93 6.36 -16.73
C SER A 46 -33.02 6.50 -15.65
N THR A 47 -33.12 5.51 -14.75
CA THR A 47 -34.00 5.62 -13.57
C THR A 47 -33.34 6.38 -12.41
N THR A 48 -34.15 7.03 -11.57
CA THR A 48 -33.71 7.70 -10.33
C THR A 48 -33.00 6.73 -9.37
N LYS A 49 -33.40 5.46 -9.39
CA LYS A 49 -32.76 4.36 -8.65
C LYS A 49 -31.34 4.09 -9.16
N ASN A 50 -31.14 3.99 -10.47
CA ASN A 50 -29.82 3.78 -11.08
C ASN A 50 -28.86 4.94 -10.78
N LYS A 51 -29.35 6.19 -10.79
CA LYS A 51 -28.58 7.37 -10.37
C LYS A 51 -28.11 7.27 -8.92
N THR A 52 -29.00 6.84 -8.02
CA THR A 52 -28.69 6.68 -6.58
C THR A 52 -27.67 5.58 -6.34
N GLU A 53 -27.81 4.44 -7.02
CA GLU A 53 -26.86 3.31 -6.93
C GLU A 53 -25.48 3.66 -7.50
N LEU A 54 -25.41 4.41 -8.60
CA LEU A 54 -24.14 4.91 -9.14
C LEU A 54 -23.42 5.83 -8.16
N TYR A 55 -24.14 6.75 -7.51
CA TYR A 55 -23.57 7.64 -6.51
C TYR A 55 -23.05 6.86 -5.29
N ARG A 56 -23.83 5.89 -4.79
CA ARG A 56 -23.41 4.99 -3.70
C ARG A 56 -22.14 4.21 -4.06
N SER A 57 -22.09 3.66 -5.29
CA SER A 57 -20.91 2.96 -5.80
C SER A 57 -19.67 3.86 -5.83
N ARG A 58 -19.79 5.09 -6.35
CA ARG A 58 -18.69 6.07 -6.36
C ARG A 58 -18.19 6.38 -4.94
N ARG A 59 -19.10 6.60 -3.98
CA ARG A 59 -18.74 6.86 -2.58
C ARG A 59 -17.99 5.68 -1.96
N LEU A 60 -18.43 4.45 -2.22
CA LEU A 60 -17.78 3.24 -1.71
C LEU A 60 -16.34 3.10 -2.25
N VAL A 61 -16.14 3.38 -3.55
CA VAL A 61 -14.82 3.37 -4.19
C VAL A 61 -13.89 4.40 -3.54
N GLN A 62 -14.36 5.63 -3.37
CA GLN A 62 -13.57 6.70 -2.75
C GLN A 62 -13.17 6.36 -1.30
N GLN A 63 -14.11 5.79 -0.52
CA GLN A 63 -13.84 5.38 0.85
C GLN A 63 -12.79 4.27 0.94
N ARG A 64 -12.87 3.27 0.05
CA ARG A 64 -11.93 2.14 0.04
C ARG A 64 -10.54 2.61 -0.37
N LEU A 65 -10.43 3.46 -1.40
CA LEU A 65 -9.18 4.09 -1.83
C LEU A 65 -8.51 4.88 -0.69
N ARG A 66 -9.30 5.69 0.03
CA ARG A 66 -8.76 6.46 1.16
C ARG A 66 -8.22 5.54 2.27
N LYS A 67 -8.97 4.50 2.64
CA LYS A 67 -8.49 3.50 3.62
C LYS A 67 -7.20 2.80 3.18
N MET A 68 -7.07 2.46 1.90
CA MET A 68 -5.85 1.86 1.37
C MET A 68 -4.66 2.83 1.43
N GLN A 69 -4.88 4.10 1.08
CA GLN A 69 -3.85 5.14 1.23
C GLN A 69 -3.42 5.33 2.69
N ASP A 70 -4.38 5.43 3.60
CA ASP A 70 -4.11 5.59 5.03
C ASP A 70 -3.30 4.42 5.58
N ALA A 71 -3.66 3.19 5.21
CA ALA A 71 -2.93 1.98 5.59
C ALA A 71 -1.51 1.94 5.00
N TRP A 72 -1.34 2.37 3.75
CA TRP A 72 -0.03 2.47 3.12
C TRP A 72 0.86 3.51 3.80
N ILE A 73 0.33 4.69 4.14
CA ILE A 73 1.05 5.76 4.84
C ILE A 73 1.47 5.29 6.24
N ALA A 74 0.55 4.68 7.00
CA ALA A 74 0.85 4.18 8.35
C ALA A 74 2.02 3.18 8.33
N ARG A 75 2.01 2.23 7.39
CA ARG A 75 3.09 1.25 7.26
C ARG A 75 4.40 1.86 6.80
N LYS A 76 4.36 2.91 5.96
CA LYS A 76 5.58 3.65 5.60
C LYS A 76 6.18 4.39 6.80
N ALA A 77 5.34 4.95 7.66
CA ALA A 77 5.80 5.55 8.91
C ALA A 77 6.46 4.49 9.83
N GLU A 78 5.84 3.32 9.99
CA GLU A 78 6.41 2.20 10.76
C GLU A 78 7.76 1.72 10.19
N GLU A 79 7.91 1.66 8.86
CA GLU A 79 9.17 1.26 8.22
C GLU A 79 10.28 2.27 8.53
N ILE A 80 10.01 3.57 8.40
CA ILE A 80 10.96 4.65 8.71
C ILE A 80 11.35 4.61 10.20
N GLN A 81 10.37 4.48 11.10
CA GLN A 81 10.62 4.37 12.53
C GLN A 81 11.42 3.11 12.87
N GLY A 82 11.12 1.98 12.24
CA GLY A 82 11.86 0.73 12.41
C GLY A 82 13.33 0.85 11.97
N HIS A 83 13.63 1.65 10.96
CA HIS A 83 15.00 1.95 10.55
C HIS A 83 15.75 2.83 11.57
N LEU A 84 15.09 3.86 12.10
CA LEU A 84 15.66 4.72 13.14
C LEU A 84 16.00 3.93 14.40
N ASN A 85 15.03 3.16 14.95
CA ASN A 85 15.22 2.36 16.15
C ASN A 85 16.37 1.34 16.00
N ARG A 86 16.51 0.71 14.83
CA ARG A 86 17.62 -0.23 14.56
C ARG A 86 18.98 0.46 14.53
N ASN A 87 19.04 1.67 13.99
CA ASN A 87 20.28 2.44 13.94
C ASN A 87 20.66 2.98 15.32
N GLU A 88 19.68 3.47 16.09
CA GLU A 88 19.88 3.90 17.48
C GLU A 88 20.41 2.76 18.35
N TRP A 89 19.83 1.56 18.24
CA TRP A 89 20.31 0.38 18.97
C TRP A 89 21.76 0.02 18.62
N LYS A 90 22.13 0.07 17.34
CA LYS A 90 23.50 -0.19 16.89
C LYS A 90 24.48 0.85 17.45
N ASN A 91 24.10 2.12 17.43
CA ASN A 91 24.94 3.21 17.95
C ASN A 91 25.13 3.10 19.47
N PHE A 92 24.06 2.79 20.20
CA PHE A 92 24.13 2.56 21.64
C PHE A 92 25.06 1.38 21.98
N SER A 93 24.95 0.25 21.28
CA SER A 93 25.83 -0.90 21.48
C SER A 93 27.30 -0.63 21.12
N ALA A 94 27.57 0.31 20.20
CA ALA A 94 28.93 0.71 19.88
C ALA A 94 29.52 1.59 20.99
N ALA A 95 28.74 2.54 21.51
CA ALA A 95 29.15 3.43 22.59
C ALA A 95 29.49 2.67 23.88
N THR A 96 28.74 1.61 24.23
CA THR A 96 29.00 0.80 25.43
C THR A 96 30.21 -0.12 25.33
N LYS A 97 30.70 -0.41 24.11
CA LYS A 97 31.92 -1.22 23.88
C LYS A 97 33.20 -0.39 23.77
N ALA A 98 33.07 0.92 23.59
CA ALA A 98 34.19 1.84 23.43
C ALA A 98 34.62 2.50 24.76
N ALA A 99 33.92 2.20 25.86
CA ALA A 99 34.25 2.57 27.23
C ALA A 99 34.91 1.39 27.95
#